data_AF-A0A5C1B1H7-F1
#
_entry.id   AF-A0A5C1B1H7-F1
#
_cell.length_a   1.000
_cell.length_b   1.000
_cell.length_c   1.000
_cell.angle_alpha   90.00
_cell.angle_beta   90.00
_cell.angle_gamma   90.00
#
_symmetry.space_group_name_H-M   'P 1'
#
loop_
_entity.id
_entity.type
_entity.pdbx_description
1 polymer ?
#
loop_
_entity_poly.entity_id
_entity_poly.type
_entity_poly.pdbx_seq_one_letter_code
_entity_poly.pdbx_strand_id
1 'polypeptide(L)'
;MSVFYICLSATDRLWIKGQAYRLIERLEASHLLLNEDTRTVHAWNDDDLERLRLAGEIRIERHRLRPTSPPPQVSQVVATQLIAELPQRDRERINRREVYCRRFLEMERAGEAKRSDAAMHRAIAIIHAEMNEAEWLAAGRLAKARHSAGHIVAVRPPPSVRTMRRALKMLEHSGCPGMATAARTNRRAK
;
A
#
# COMPACT_ATOMS: atom_id res chain seq x y z
N MET A 1 19.79 20.10 -30.66
CA MET A 1 18.97 19.55 -29.57
C MET A 1 19.72 19.80 -28.28
N SER A 2 19.34 20.81 -27.51
CA SER A 2 19.95 21.02 -26.19
C SER A 2 19.23 20.12 -25.21
N VAL A 3 19.89 19.07 -24.75
CA VAL A 3 19.35 18.22 -23.69
C VAL A 3 19.77 18.85 -22.36
N PHE A 4 18.94 19.75 -21.84
CA PHE A 4 19.18 20.32 -20.51
C PHE A 4 18.68 19.35 -19.44
N TYR A 5 19.59 18.52 -18.92
CA TYR A 5 19.28 17.68 -17.76
C TYR A 5 19.05 18.55 -16.51
N ILE A 6 17.82 18.54 -16.00
CA ILE A 6 17.51 19.14 -14.70
C ILE A 6 17.94 18.14 -13.62
N CYS A 7 19.11 18.37 -13.03
CA CYS A 7 19.56 17.62 -11.86
C CYS A 7 18.88 18.18 -10.60
N LEU A 8 17.84 17.48 -10.13
CA LEU A 8 17.17 17.78 -8.86
C LEU A 8 17.69 16.84 -7.76
N SER A 9 17.99 17.40 -6.60
CA SER A 9 18.29 16.66 -5.38
C SER A 9 17.06 16.58 -4.47
N ALA A 10 17.05 15.62 -3.52
CA ALA A 10 15.97 15.47 -2.54
C ALA A 10 15.84 16.66 -1.56
N THR A 11 16.81 17.58 -1.57
CA THR A 11 16.83 18.82 -0.78
C THR A 11 16.36 20.05 -1.56
N ASP A 12 16.15 19.90 -2.86
CA ASP A 12 15.71 21.00 -3.72
C ASP A 12 14.19 21.10 -3.67
N ARG A 13 13.70 22.34 -3.69
CA ARG A 13 12.29 22.65 -3.84
C ARG A 13 12.07 23.22 -5.23
N LEU A 14 11.11 22.65 -5.94
CA LEU A 14 10.72 23.07 -7.27
C LEU A 14 9.42 23.88 -7.17
N TRP A 15 9.36 25.05 -7.78
CA TRP A 15 8.13 25.81 -7.91
C TRP A 15 7.64 25.70 -9.34
N ILE A 16 6.48 25.10 -9.55
CA ILE A 16 5.81 25.03 -10.86
C ILE A 16 4.52 25.83 -10.74
N LYS A 17 4.33 26.86 -11.58
CA LYS A 17 3.10 27.69 -11.58
C LYS A 17 2.71 28.23 -10.20
N GLY A 18 3.72 28.60 -9.41
CA GLY A 18 3.54 29.13 -8.05
C GLY A 18 3.21 28.09 -6.97
N GLN A 19 3.17 26.80 -7.30
CA GLN A 19 2.99 25.72 -6.32
C GLN A 19 4.32 25.07 -5.98
N ALA A 20 4.51 24.73 -4.71
CA ALA A 20 5.73 24.09 -4.22
C ALA A 20 5.67 22.57 -4.40
N TYR A 21 6.72 22.04 -5.00
CA TYR A 21 6.93 20.62 -5.27
C TYR A 21 8.25 20.16 -4.71
N ARG A 22 8.28 18.89 -4.29
CA ARG A 22 9.49 18.19 -3.83
C ARG A 22 9.73 16.96 -4.69
N LEU A 23 10.99 16.75 -5.10
CA LEU A 23 11.36 15.50 -5.76
C LEU A 23 11.23 14.33 -4.79
N ILE A 24 10.43 13.34 -5.18
CA ILE A 24 10.29 12.06 -4.48
C ILE A 24 11.28 11.07 -5.07
N GLU A 25 11.22 10.87 -6.39
CA GLU A 25 11.93 9.84 -7.11
C GLU A 25 12.14 10.25 -8.57
N ARG A 26 13.22 9.75 -9.16
CA ARG A 26 13.52 9.91 -10.57
C ARG A 26 13.38 8.56 -11.26
N LEU A 27 12.48 8.50 -12.23
CA LEU A 27 12.33 7.39 -13.17
C LEU A 27 13.19 7.65 -14.41
N GLU A 28 13.28 6.67 -15.31
CA GLU A 28 14.15 6.77 -16.49
C GLU A 28 13.81 7.96 -17.41
N ALA A 29 12.52 8.32 -17.52
CA ALA A 29 12.04 9.42 -18.39
C ALA A 29 11.08 10.39 -17.70
N SER A 30 10.94 10.31 -16.37
CA SER A 30 10.03 11.18 -15.63
C SER A 30 10.49 11.44 -14.20
N HIS A 31 10.01 12.55 -13.65
CA HIS A 31 10.26 12.99 -12.29
C HIS A 31 8.96 12.90 -11.50
N LEU A 32 8.99 12.18 -10.38
CA LEU A 32 7.86 12.11 -9.45
C LEU A 32 7.99 13.23 -8.42
N LEU A 33 7.07 14.18 -8.51
CA LEU A 33 7.04 15.39 -7.70
C LEU A 33 5.84 15.35 -6.73
N LEU A 34 6.10 15.56 -5.44
CA LEU A 34 5.08 15.73 -4.41
C LEU A 34 4.74 17.21 -4.29
N ASN A 35 3.49 17.58 -4.53
CA ASN A 35 3.01 18.91 -4.16
C ASN A 35 2.97 19.03 -2.63
N GLU A 36 3.60 20.05 -2.07
CA GLU A 36 3.69 20.21 -0.62
C GLU A 36 2.38 20.64 0.03
N ASP A 37 1.56 21.42 -0.68
CA ASP A 37 0.31 21.97 -0.18
C ASP A 37 -0.80 20.91 -0.22
N THR A 38 -0.97 20.25 -1.37
CA THR A 38 -2.04 19.26 -1.59
C THR A 38 -1.64 17.83 -1.21
N ARG A 39 -0.33 17.57 -1.04
CA ARG A 39 0.24 16.21 -0.86
C ARG A 39 -0.10 15.24 -1.99
N THR A 40 -0.39 15.75 -3.19
CA THR A 40 -0.62 14.93 -4.39
C THR A 40 0.68 14.70 -5.15
N VAL A 41 0.78 13.54 -5.79
CA VAL A 41 1.95 13.15 -6.59
C VAL A 41 1.66 13.41 -8.05
N HIS A 42 2.61 14.02 -8.73
CA HIS A 42 2.54 14.27 -10.16
C HIS A 42 3.77 13.70 -10.82
N ALA A 43 3.57 12.91 -11.87
CA ALA A 43 4.63 12.51 -12.77
C ALA A 43 4.80 13.59 -13.84
N TRP A 44 6.02 14.08 -14.00
CA TRP A 44 6.38 15.08 -14.99
C TRP A 44 7.46 14.51 -15.89
N ASN A 45 7.24 14.56 -17.21
CA ASN A 45 8.25 14.13 -18.16
C ASN A 45 9.33 15.21 -18.31
N ASP A 46 10.51 14.82 -18.76
CA ASP A 46 11.63 15.73 -18.96
C ASP A 46 11.27 16.83 -19.97
N ASP A 47 10.57 16.48 -21.04
CA ASP A 47 10.07 17.42 -22.05
C ASP A 47 9.07 18.45 -21.47
N ASP A 48 8.26 18.06 -20.49
CA ASP A 48 7.30 18.96 -19.84
C ASP A 48 8.02 19.95 -18.94
N LEU A 49 8.99 19.47 -18.16
CA LEU A 49 9.79 20.31 -17.30
C LEU A 49 10.67 21.26 -18.12
N GLU A 50 11.19 20.83 -19.27
CA GLU A 50 11.92 21.71 -20.17
C GLU A 50 11.03 22.79 -20.76
N ARG A 51 9.83 22.43 -21.24
CA ARG A 51 8.84 23.41 -21.72
C ARG A 51 8.46 24.44 -20.66
N LEU A 52 8.19 24.00 -19.45
CA LEU A 52 7.86 24.89 -18.33
C LEU A 52 9.04 25.77 -17.91
N ARG A 53 10.27 25.26 -18.02
CA ARG A 53 11.49 26.03 -17.76
C ARG A 53 11.71 27.10 -18.81
N LEU A 54 11.53 26.78 -20.09
CA LEU A 54 11.61 27.74 -21.20
C LEU A 54 10.54 28.83 -21.09
N ALA A 55 9.35 28.48 -20.59
CA ALA A 55 8.29 29.43 -20.28
C ALA A 55 8.56 30.31 -19.03
N GLY A 56 9.61 30.02 -18.25
CA GLY A 56 9.89 30.72 -16.99
C GLY A 56 8.93 30.38 -15.85
N GLU A 57 8.14 29.30 -16.00
CA GLU A 57 7.16 28.85 -15.00
C GLU A 57 7.77 27.93 -13.94
N ILE A 58 9.05 27.57 -14.10
CA ILE A 58 9.82 26.80 -13.13
C ILE A 58 10.85 27.67 -12.43
N ARG A 59 10.81 27.63 -11.10
CA ARG A 59 11.87 28.17 -10.25
C ARG A 59 12.41 27.06 -9.35
N ILE A 60 13.72 26.86 -9.37
CA ILE A 60 14.41 25.86 -8.55
C ILE A 60 15.07 26.57 -7.37
N GLU A 61 14.66 26.22 -6.15
CA GLU A 61 15.31 26.66 -4.93
C GLU A 61 16.18 25.54 -4.38
N ARG A 62 17.50 25.71 -4.49
CA ARG A 62 18.46 24.70 -4.05
C ARG A 62 18.67 24.73 -2.54
N HIS A 63 18.85 23.56 -1.94
CA HIS A 63 19.25 23.38 -0.54
C HIS A 63 18.37 24.07 0.52
N ARG A 64 17.11 24.41 0.19
CA ARG A 64 16.21 25.11 1.12
C ARG A 64 15.59 24.18 2.16
N LEU A 65 15.44 22.89 1.83
CA LEU A 65 14.89 21.90 2.73
C LEU A 65 15.97 21.43 3.71
N ARG A 66 15.95 21.93 4.95
CA ARG A 66 16.70 21.30 6.04
C ARG A 66 16.19 19.86 6.21
N PRO A 67 17.07 18.85 6.32
CA PRO A 67 16.70 17.47 6.58
C PRO A 67 16.25 17.32 8.04
N THR A 68 15.18 18.00 8.42
CA THR A 68 14.66 18.02 9.79
C THR A 68 13.76 16.81 10.06
N SER A 69 13.53 15.98 9.05
CA SER A 69 12.82 14.71 9.16
C SER A 69 13.31 13.81 8.04
N PRO A 70 13.39 12.48 8.26
CA PRO A 70 13.68 11.55 7.19
C PRO A 70 12.72 11.85 6.02
N PRO A 71 13.20 11.85 4.75
CA PRO A 71 12.32 12.05 3.62
C PRO A 71 11.12 11.11 3.77
N PRO A 72 9.88 11.57 3.50
CA PRO A 72 8.74 10.67 3.49
C PRO A 72 9.14 9.49 2.61
N GLN A 73 9.26 8.30 3.21
CA GLN A 73 9.80 7.15 2.49
C GLN A 73 8.93 7.00 1.25
N VAL A 74 9.55 7.15 0.08
CA VAL A 74 8.97 6.98 -1.27
C VAL A 74 8.08 5.73 -1.36
N SER A 75 8.34 4.75 -0.50
CA SER A 75 7.52 3.56 -0.26
C SER A 75 6.05 3.79 0.13
N GLN A 76 5.63 4.97 0.57
CA GLN A 76 4.23 5.24 0.94
C GLN A 76 3.42 5.96 -0.14
N VAL A 77 4.07 6.59 -1.11
CA VAL A 77 3.44 7.57 -1.99
C VAL A 77 3.49 7.15 -3.47
N VAL A 78 4.43 6.27 -3.85
CA VAL A 78 4.57 5.75 -5.24
C VAL A 78 4.29 4.24 -5.35
N ALA A 79 4.18 3.53 -4.22
CA ALA A 79 3.96 2.09 -4.25
C ALA A 79 2.47 1.71 -4.39
N THR A 80 1.82 2.14 -5.47
CA THR A 80 0.82 1.27 -6.14
C THR A 80 1.59 0.15 -6.83
N GLN A 81 2.37 -0.62 -6.06
CA GLN A 81 2.87 -1.89 -6.55
C GLN A 81 1.65 -2.78 -6.70
N LEU A 82 1.42 -3.23 -7.93
CA LEU A 82 0.41 -4.22 -8.23
C LEU A 82 0.60 -5.38 -7.25
N ILE A 83 -0.47 -5.81 -6.59
CA ILE A 83 -0.42 -6.96 -5.65
C ILE A 83 0.27 -8.15 -6.35
N ALA A 84 0.12 -8.28 -7.67
CA ALA A 84 0.78 -9.27 -8.51
C ALA A 84 2.32 -9.31 -8.38
N GLU A 85 2.99 -8.18 -8.16
CA GLU A 85 4.46 -8.07 -8.08
C GLU A 85 5.04 -8.45 -6.72
N LEU A 86 4.18 -8.64 -5.71
CA LEU A 86 4.64 -9.04 -4.38
C LEU A 86 5.04 -10.53 -4.35
N PRO A 87 6.00 -10.91 -3.49
CA PRO A 87 6.30 -12.31 -3.23
C PRO A 87 5.03 -13.09 -2.87
N GLN A 88 4.92 -14.34 -3.31
CA GLN A 88 3.72 -15.16 -3.11
C GLN A 88 3.21 -15.14 -1.66
N ARG A 89 4.11 -15.27 -0.69
CA ARG A 89 3.77 -15.23 0.74
C ARG A 89 3.12 -13.93 1.16
N ASP A 90 3.57 -12.80 0.62
CA ASP A 90 3.03 -11.48 0.94
C ASP A 90 1.69 -11.24 0.25
N ARG A 91 1.52 -11.74 -1.00
CA ARG A 91 0.23 -11.76 -1.71
C ARG A 91 -0.82 -12.54 -0.95
N GLU A 92 -0.50 -13.76 -0.55
CA GLU A 92 -1.41 -14.61 0.23
C GLU A 92 -1.83 -13.94 1.54
N ARG A 93 -0.89 -13.26 2.22
CA ARG A 93 -1.18 -12.54 3.46
C ARG A 93 -2.15 -11.37 3.24
N ILE A 94 -1.96 -10.61 2.16
CA ILE A 94 -2.84 -9.48 1.81
C ILE A 94 -4.22 -10.01 1.43
N ASN A 95 -4.30 -10.99 0.53
CA ASN A 95 -5.55 -11.59 0.08
C ASN A 95 -6.34 -12.18 1.26
N ARG A 96 -5.68 -12.92 2.17
CA ARG A 96 -6.34 -13.47 3.36
C ARG A 96 -6.92 -12.35 4.22
N ARG A 97 -6.17 -11.27 4.44
CA ARG A 97 -6.61 -10.14 5.24
C ARG A 97 -7.76 -9.36 4.59
N GLU A 98 -7.75 -9.27 3.26
CA GLU A 98 -8.84 -8.69 2.48
C GLU A 98 -10.13 -9.50 2.64
N VAL A 99 -10.04 -10.84 2.59
CA VAL A 99 -11.19 -11.73 2.84
C VAL A 99 -11.80 -11.48 4.22
N TYR A 100 -10.97 -11.39 5.27
CA TYR A 100 -11.46 -11.03 6.60
C TYR A 100 -12.23 -9.71 6.59
N CYS A 101 -11.65 -8.67 5.97
CA CYS A 101 -12.25 -7.34 5.93
C CYS A 101 -13.60 -7.35 5.18
N ARG A 102 -13.66 -8.01 4.02
CA ARG A 102 -14.90 -8.12 3.22
C ARG A 102 -15.99 -8.84 3.99
N ARG A 103 -15.69 -10.01 4.57
CA ARG A 103 -16.66 -10.76 5.38
C ARG A 103 -17.15 -9.98 6.59
N PHE A 104 -16.26 -9.28 7.27
CA PHE A 104 -16.65 -8.43 8.40
C PHE A 104 -17.60 -7.30 7.95
N LEU A 105 -17.34 -6.66 6.81
CA LEU A 105 -18.22 -5.62 6.27
C LEU A 105 -19.58 -6.20 5.83
N GLU A 106 -19.62 -7.43 5.34
CA GLU A 106 -20.87 -8.15 5.06
C GLU A 106 -21.68 -8.38 6.35
N MET A 107 -21.06 -8.92 7.40
CA MET A 107 -21.69 -9.12 8.72
C MET A 107 -22.14 -7.79 9.34
N GLU A 108 -21.37 -6.72 9.18
CA GLU A 108 -21.71 -5.37 9.66
C GLU A 108 -22.95 -4.83 8.93
N ARG A 109 -23.02 -5.00 7.60
CA ARG A 109 -24.20 -4.61 6.79
C ARG A 109 -25.45 -5.41 7.15
N ALA A 110 -25.28 -6.69 7.47
CA ALA A 110 -26.37 -7.55 7.96
C ALA A 110 -26.80 -7.23 9.40
N GLY A 111 -26.07 -6.36 10.12
CA GLY A 111 -26.34 -6.03 11.52
C GLY A 111 -25.86 -7.09 12.53
N GLU A 112 -25.15 -8.12 12.06
CA GLU A 112 -24.64 -9.23 12.86
C GLU A 112 -23.33 -8.89 13.60
N ALA A 113 -22.58 -7.90 13.11
CA ALA A 113 -21.34 -7.43 13.71
C ALA A 113 -21.34 -5.90 13.96
N LYS A 114 -20.58 -5.49 14.97
CA LYS A 114 -20.32 -4.08 15.31
C LYS A 114 -18.81 -3.85 15.46
N ARG A 115 -18.36 -2.59 15.37
CA ARG A 115 -16.93 -2.22 15.52
C ARG A 115 -16.39 -2.20 16.94
N SER A 116 -17.18 -2.62 17.94
CA SER A 116 -16.69 -2.84 19.31
C SER A 116 -15.70 -4.00 19.39
N ASP A 117 -14.76 -3.99 20.33
CA ASP A 117 -13.72 -5.02 20.44
C ASP A 117 -14.30 -6.44 20.59
N ALA A 118 -15.30 -6.60 21.46
CA ALA A 118 -15.95 -7.90 21.70
C ALA A 118 -16.67 -8.43 20.44
N ALA A 119 -17.39 -7.57 19.72
CA ALA A 119 -18.08 -7.97 18.50
C ALA A 119 -17.10 -8.28 17.36
N MET A 120 -16.02 -7.50 17.21
CA MET A 120 -14.96 -7.81 16.24
C MET A 120 -14.27 -9.12 16.56
N HIS A 121 -13.99 -9.42 17.84
CA HIS A 121 -13.40 -10.69 18.24
C HIS A 121 -14.29 -11.88 17.85
N ARG A 122 -15.61 -11.78 18.09
CA ARG A 122 -16.57 -12.81 17.67
C ARG A 122 -16.62 -12.97 16.16
N ALA A 123 -16.72 -11.87 15.42
CA ALA A 123 -16.75 -11.90 13.95
C ALA A 123 -15.46 -12.52 13.38
N ILE A 124 -14.29 -12.18 13.92
CA ILE A 124 -13.01 -12.77 13.51
C ILE A 124 -13.02 -14.29 13.71
N ALA A 125 -13.55 -14.78 14.84
CA ALA A 125 -13.63 -16.22 15.12
C ALA A 125 -14.53 -16.95 14.13
N ILE A 126 -15.71 -16.39 13.83
CA ILE A 126 -16.66 -16.94 12.85
C ILE A 126 -16.01 -17.00 11.46
N ILE A 127 -15.50 -15.87 10.97
CA ILE A 127 -14.85 -15.80 9.66
C ILE A 127 -13.65 -16.76 9.59
N HIS A 128 -12.88 -16.88 10.66
CA HIS A 128 -11.75 -17.79 10.69
C HIS A 128 -12.18 -19.27 10.56
N ALA A 129 -13.25 -19.67 11.25
CA ALA A 129 -13.80 -21.01 11.15
C ALA A 129 -14.26 -21.32 9.72
N GLU A 130 -15.04 -20.41 9.11
CA GLU A 130 -15.50 -20.53 7.72
C GLU A 130 -14.34 -20.64 6.72
N MET A 131 -13.32 -19.79 6.89
CA MET A 131 -12.13 -19.82 6.02
C MET A 131 -11.38 -21.14 6.14
N ASN A 132 -11.21 -21.65 7.36
CA ASN A 132 -10.54 -22.92 7.57
C ASN A 132 -11.36 -24.06 6.95
N GLU A 133 -12.69 -24.09 7.14
CA GLU A 133 -13.56 -25.10 6.53
C GLU A 133 -13.48 -25.08 5.00
N ALA A 134 -13.48 -23.89 4.38
CA ALA A 134 -13.29 -23.74 2.94
C ALA A 134 -11.90 -24.24 2.48
N GLU A 135 -10.83 -23.95 3.23
CA GLU A 135 -9.47 -24.44 2.96
C GLU A 135 -9.41 -25.97 3.07
N TRP A 136 -10.05 -26.57 4.08
CA TRP A 136 -10.16 -28.02 4.25
C TRP A 136 -10.91 -28.70 3.10
N LEU A 137 -12.05 -28.14 2.69
CA LEU A 137 -12.83 -28.65 1.56
C LEU A 137 -12.07 -28.54 0.24
N ALA A 138 -11.36 -27.44 0.01
CA ALA A 138 -10.53 -27.25 -1.18
C ALA A 138 -9.34 -28.24 -1.20
N ALA A 139 -8.68 -28.42 -0.06
CA ALA A 139 -7.62 -29.42 0.09
C ALA A 139 -8.16 -30.83 -0.18
N GLY A 140 -9.32 -31.20 0.38
CA GLY A 140 -9.98 -32.48 0.16
C GLY A 140 -10.35 -32.77 -1.31
N ARG A 141 -10.64 -31.73 -2.10
CA ARG A 141 -10.93 -31.85 -3.54
C ARG A 141 -9.67 -32.09 -4.38
N LEU A 142 -8.56 -31.43 -4.05
CA LEU A 142 -7.24 -31.66 -4.67
C LEU A 142 -6.61 -32.99 -4.20
N ALA A 143 -7.00 -33.46 -3.02
CA ALA A 143 -6.49 -34.62 -2.32
C ALA A 143 -6.87 -36.00 -2.88
N LYS A 144 -7.72 -36.09 -3.92
CA LYS A 144 -8.03 -37.38 -4.58
C LYS A 144 -6.78 -38.12 -5.08
N ALA A 145 -5.61 -37.47 -5.09
CA ALA A 145 -4.35 -38.11 -5.43
C ALA A 145 -3.60 -38.76 -4.25
N ARG A 146 -3.35 -38.12 -3.09
CA ARG A 146 -2.34 -38.64 -2.12
C ARG A 146 -2.40 -38.07 -0.69
N HIS A 147 -3.48 -38.21 0.06
CA HIS A 147 -3.44 -37.91 1.50
C HIS A 147 -3.52 -39.19 2.33
N SER A 148 -2.34 -39.67 2.74
CA SER A 148 -2.21 -40.63 3.83
C SER A 148 -2.66 -39.98 5.14
N ALA A 149 -3.34 -40.73 6.01
CA ALA A 149 -3.65 -40.29 7.36
C ALA A 149 -2.36 -39.81 8.07
N GLY A 150 -2.33 -38.56 8.52
CA GLY A 150 -1.16 -37.95 9.18
C GLY A 150 -0.62 -36.65 8.56
N HIS A 151 -1.20 -36.14 7.47
CA HIS A 151 -0.78 -34.85 6.92
C HIS A 151 -1.19 -33.69 7.84
N ILE A 152 -0.21 -33.03 8.45
CA ILE A 152 -0.42 -31.85 9.32
C ILE A 152 -0.72 -30.64 8.43
N VAL A 153 -1.99 -30.23 8.40
CA VAL A 153 -2.39 -28.98 7.77
C VAL A 153 -1.99 -27.83 8.70
N ALA A 154 -1.06 -26.99 8.26
CA ALA A 154 -0.62 -25.83 9.04
C ALA A 154 -1.77 -24.80 9.15
N VAL A 155 -2.45 -24.78 10.29
CA VAL A 155 -3.51 -23.79 10.59
C VAL A 155 -2.86 -22.43 10.82
N ARG A 156 -3.22 -21.45 9.99
CA ARG A 156 -2.74 -20.07 10.13
C ARG A 156 -3.57 -19.33 11.17
N PRO A 157 -2.96 -18.58 12.12
CA PRO A 157 -3.70 -17.89 13.16
C PRO A 157 -4.58 -16.75 12.60
N PRO A 158 -5.71 -16.46 13.26
CA PRO A 158 -6.57 -15.33 12.88
C PRO A 158 -5.89 -13.99 13.18
N PRO A 159 -6.31 -12.89 12.51
CA PRO A 159 -5.82 -11.55 12.83
C PRO A 159 -6.33 -11.10 14.21
N SER A 160 -5.53 -10.29 14.92
CA SER A 160 -6.01 -9.63 16.13
C SER A 160 -6.99 -8.50 15.82
N VAL A 161 -7.83 -8.11 16.78
CA VAL A 161 -8.80 -7.00 16.63
C VAL A 161 -8.11 -5.70 16.21
N ARG A 162 -6.96 -5.37 16.80
CA ARG A 162 -6.15 -4.20 16.40
C ARG A 162 -5.67 -4.29 14.95
N THR A 163 -5.23 -5.48 14.54
CA THR A 163 -4.80 -5.77 13.17
C THR A 163 -5.95 -5.62 12.19
N MET A 164 -7.15 -6.06 12.60
CA MET A 164 -8.39 -5.97 11.83
C MET A 164 -8.88 -4.53 11.66
N ARG A 165 -8.94 -3.74 12.75
CA ARG A 165 -9.28 -2.32 12.69
C ARG A 165 -8.38 -1.52 11.76
N ARG A 166 -7.06 -1.76 11.86
CA ARG A 166 -6.10 -1.11 10.97
C ARG A 166 -6.34 -1.50 9.52
N ALA A 167 -6.70 -2.76 9.26
CA ALA A 167 -6.98 -3.25 7.91
C ALA A 167 -8.25 -2.63 7.32
N LEU A 168 -9.34 -2.59 8.08
CA LEU A 168 -10.60 -1.93 7.69
C LEU A 168 -10.37 -0.46 7.36
N LYS A 169 -9.66 0.26 8.24
CA LYS A 169 -9.32 1.68 8.00
C LYS A 169 -8.51 1.88 6.71
N MET A 170 -7.55 0.99 6.42
CA MET A 170 -6.79 1.07 5.16
C MET A 170 -7.66 0.77 3.95
N LEU A 171 -8.53 -0.25 4.04
CA LEU A 171 -9.45 -0.61 2.96
C LEU A 171 -10.44 0.53 2.66
N GLU A 172 -10.97 1.20 3.69
CA GLU A 172 -11.88 2.34 3.55
C GLU A 172 -11.20 3.56 2.93
N HIS A 173 -9.95 3.86 3.29
CA HIS A 173 -9.26 5.05 2.79
C HIS A 173 -8.62 4.88 1.41
N SER A 174 -8.26 3.66 1.01
CA SER A 174 -7.38 3.45 -0.15
C SER A 174 -7.66 2.18 -0.96
N GLY A 175 -8.72 1.43 -0.61
CA GLY A 175 -9.00 0.14 -1.22
C GLY A 175 -7.90 -0.90 -0.95
N CYS A 176 -7.87 -1.97 -1.75
CA CYS A 176 -6.88 -3.06 -1.63
C CYS A 176 -5.41 -2.63 -1.80
N PRO A 177 -5.06 -1.63 -2.65
CA PRO A 177 -3.67 -1.17 -2.79
C PRO A 177 -3.04 -0.68 -1.48
N GLY A 178 -3.81 -0.06 -0.57
CA GLY A 178 -3.28 0.41 0.71
C GLY A 178 -2.95 -0.70 1.72
N MET A 179 -3.42 -1.93 1.50
CA MET A 179 -3.05 -3.07 2.34
C MET A 179 -1.65 -3.61 2.01
N ALA A 180 -1.20 -3.44 0.76
CA ALA A 180 0.12 -3.86 0.29
C ALA A 180 1.27 -3.04 0.90
N THR A 181 1.08 -1.72 0.99
CA THR A 181 2.08 -0.80 1.56
C THR A 181 2.34 -1.06 3.05
N ALA A 182 1.32 -1.46 3.81
CA ALA A 182 1.44 -1.76 5.24
C ALA A 182 2.11 -3.12 5.54
N ALA A 183 2.11 -4.08 4.61
CA ALA A 183 2.76 -5.38 4.82
C ALA A 183 4.30 -5.25 4.86
N ARG A 184 4.86 -4.30 4.11
CA ARG A 184 6.31 -4.05 4.02
C ARG A 184 6.89 -3.33 5.24
N THR A 185 6.15 -2.41 5.85
CA THR A 185 6.65 -1.61 6.99
C THR A 185 6.96 -2.45 8.23
N ASN A 186 6.26 -3.57 8.46
CA ASN A 186 6.53 -4.47 9.57
C ASN A 186 7.82 -5.32 9.41
N ARG A 187 8.44 -5.35 8.23
CA ARG A 187 9.65 -6.13 7.95
C ARG A 187 10.94 -5.36 8.22
N ARG A 188 10.89 -4.03 8.28
CA ARG A 188 12.04 -3.14 8.55
C ARG A 188 12.21 -2.79 10.04
N ALA A 189 11.30 -3.26 10.90
CA ALA A 189 11.32 -3.03 12.35
C ALA A 189 11.74 -4.26 13.17
N LYS A 190 12.27 -5.29 12.50
CA LYS A 190 12.97 -6.44 13.08
C LYS A 190 14.31 -6.56 12.38
#